data_AF-A0A537V2A0-F1
#
_entry.id   AF-A0A537V2A0-F1
#
_cell.length_a   1.000
_cell.length_b   1.000
_cell.length_c   1.000
_cell.angle_alpha   90.00
_cell.angle_beta   90.00
_cell.angle_gamma   90.00
#
_symmetry.space_group_name_H-M   'P 1'
#
loop_
_entity.id
_entity.type
_entity.pdbx_description
1 polymer ?
#
loop_
_entity_poly.entity_id
_entity_poly.type
_entity_poly.pdbx_seq_one_letter_code
_entity_poly.pdbx_strand_id
1 'polypeptide(L)'
;MTRGFAAIGAPDVAVCLLPGTEVAFEQDVRYERFFAFLPHVKLGTKVARFRQINVGKPRVHHDALEFPDGETVLLTRLCEDQHATVLQLPASPQLVNAAERQKSNSLVR
;
A
#
# COMPACT_ATOMS: atom_id res chain seq x y z
N MET A 1 -9.36 -5.58 11.28
CA MET A 1 -10.30 -5.19 10.22
C MET A 1 -9.53 -4.99 8.93
N THR A 2 -10.11 -5.35 7.79
CA THR A 2 -9.54 -5.12 6.45
C THR A 2 -10.01 -3.75 5.93
N ARG A 3 -9.10 -2.98 5.35
CA ARG A 3 -9.42 -1.73 4.63
C ARG A 3 -8.83 -1.81 3.23
N GLY A 4 -9.45 -1.11 2.29
CA GLY A 4 -9.11 -1.13 0.87
C GLY A 4 -9.58 0.14 0.17
N PHE A 5 -9.51 0.13 -1.15
CA PHE A 5 -10.08 1.17 -2.00
C PHE A 5 -11.40 0.69 -2.60
N ALA A 6 -12.29 1.63 -2.86
CA ALA A 6 -13.55 1.40 -3.58
C ALA A 6 -13.79 2.56 -4.54
N ALA A 7 -14.60 2.34 -5.57
CA ALA A 7 -14.98 3.40 -6.49
C ALA A 7 -15.96 4.37 -5.84
N ILE A 8 -15.90 5.66 -6.22
CA ILE A 8 -16.85 6.67 -5.76
C ILE A 8 -18.25 6.26 -6.24
N GLY A 9 -19.15 5.97 -5.30
CA GLY A 9 -20.53 5.51 -5.58
C GLY A 9 -20.73 3.99 -5.58
N ALA A 10 -19.68 3.20 -5.38
CA ALA A 10 -19.76 1.74 -5.24
C ALA A 10 -18.90 1.23 -4.07
N PRO A 11 -19.25 1.56 -2.81
CA PRO A 11 -18.44 1.23 -1.63
C PRO A 11 -18.37 -0.27 -1.32
N ASP A 12 -19.28 -1.07 -1.87
CA ASP A 12 -19.33 -2.52 -1.78
C ASP A 12 -18.42 -3.23 -2.80
N VAL A 13 -17.83 -2.48 -3.74
CA VAL A 13 -16.95 -3.01 -4.80
C VAL A 13 -15.51 -2.59 -4.53
N ALA A 14 -14.65 -3.57 -4.26
CA ALA A 14 -13.24 -3.34 -4.05
C ALA A 14 -12.52 -2.95 -5.35
N VAL A 15 -11.66 -1.94 -5.26
CA VAL A 15 -10.69 -1.56 -6.29
C VAL A 15 -9.36 -2.21 -5.94
N CYS A 16 -8.93 -3.19 -6.75
CA CYS A 16 -7.63 -3.84 -6.59
C CYS A 16 -6.54 -3.06 -7.33
N LEU A 17 -5.46 -2.73 -6.62
CA LEU A 17 -4.31 -2.03 -7.17
C LEU A 17 -3.14 -2.99 -7.39
N LEU A 18 -2.39 -2.79 -8.47
CA LEU A 18 -1.14 -3.52 -8.69
C LEU A 18 -0.01 -2.87 -7.87
N PRO A 19 0.92 -3.65 -7.28
CA PRO A 19 2.14 -3.09 -6.68
C PRO A 19 2.87 -2.15 -7.65
N GLY A 20 3.16 -0.94 -7.18
CA GLY A 20 3.72 0.15 -7.99
C GLY A 20 2.68 1.15 -8.52
N THR A 21 1.38 0.91 -8.35
CA THR A 21 0.35 1.91 -8.67
C THR A 21 0.53 3.14 -7.79
N GLU A 22 0.55 4.33 -8.38
CA GLU A 22 0.64 5.58 -7.62
C GLU A 22 -0.73 6.24 -7.49
N VAL A 23 -1.01 6.76 -6.31
CA VAL A 23 -2.27 7.41 -5.96
C VAL A 23 -2.00 8.78 -5.37
N ALA A 24 -2.91 9.72 -5.65
CA ALA A 24 -2.96 11.03 -5.03
C ALA A 24 -4.24 11.18 -4.22
N PHE A 25 -4.08 11.51 -2.94
CA PHE A 25 -5.14 11.88 -2.03
C PHE A 25 -5.53 13.34 -2.21
N GLU A 26 -6.81 13.64 -2.03
CA GLU A 26 -7.33 15.01 -2.12
C GLU A 26 -6.79 15.91 -0.98
N GLN A 27 -6.68 15.33 0.21
CA GLN A 27 -6.07 15.95 1.40
C GLN A 27 -4.86 15.15 1.88
N ASP A 28 -4.12 15.74 2.83
CA ASP A 28 -2.99 15.09 3.51
C ASP A 28 -3.40 13.75 4.10
N VAL A 29 -2.58 12.72 3.85
CA VAL A 29 -2.93 11.35 4.21
C VAL A 29 -3.00 11.19 5.73
N ARG A 30 -4.09 10.57 6.20
CA ARG A 30 -4.36 10.31 7.61
C ARG A 30 -4.26 8.82 7.93
N TYR A 31 -3.57 8.47 9.01
CA TYR A 31 -3.52 7.09 9.50
C TYR A 31 -3.49 7.00 11.04
N GLU A 32 -3.91 5.86 11.58
CA GLU A 32 -3.92 5.54 13.01
C GLU A 32 -2.55 5.03 13.49
N ARG A 33 -2.05 5.56 14.62
CA ARG A 33 -0.79 5.12 15.25
C ARG A 33 -1.05 4.14 16.38
N PHE A 34 -0.51 2.91 16.27
CA PHE A 34 -0.46 1.80 17.26
C PHE A 34 -1.77 1.39 17.98
N PHE A 35 -2.69 2.31 18.27
CA PHE A 35 -3.98 2.14 18.93
C PHE A 35 -5.00 3.17 18.41
N ALA A 36 -6.24 2.74 18.17
CA ALA A 36 -7.33 3.56 17.62
C ALA A 36 -7.74 4.78 18.47
N PHE A 37 -7.25 4.89 19.71
CA PHE A 37 -7.56 6.00 20.64
C PHE A 37 -6.57 7.17 20.56
N LEU A 38 -5.46 7.02 19.83
CA LEU A 38 -4.48 8.10 19.63
C LEU A 38 -4.88 8.99 18.44
N PRO A 39 -4.51 10.29 18.45
CA PRO A 39 -4.78 11.19 17.34
C PRO A 39 -4.21 10.63 16.02
N HIS A 40 -4.98 10.77 14.94
CA HIS A 40 -4.51 10.42 13.62
C HIS A 40 -3.26 11.22 13.25
N VAL A 41 -2.27 10.53 12.68
CA VAL A 41 -1.11 11.19 12.09
C VAL A 41 -1.55 11.74 10.73
N LYS A 42 -1.37 13.04 10.53
CA LYS A 42 -1.43 13.67 9.20
C LYS A 42 -0.02 13.64 8.63
N LEU A 43 0.15 12.94 7.53
CA LEU A 43 1.39 12.98 6.77
C LEU A 43 1.31 14.19 5.84
N GLY A 44 2.33 15.05 5.84
CA GLY A 44 2.41 16.25 4.98
C GLY A 44 2.59 15.96 3.49
N THR A 45 2.16 14.78 3.04
CA THR A 45 2.18 14.31 1.65
C THR A 45 0.78 13.91 1.25
N LYS A 46 0.50 14.06 -0.05
CA LYS A 46 -0.74 13.66 -0.70
C LYS A 46 -0.53 12.51 -1.66
N VAL A 47 0.70 12.14 -1.95
CA VAL A 47 1.01 11.09 -2.93
C VAL A 47 1.56 9.87 -2.22
N ALA A 48 1.21 8.69 -2.73
CA ALA A 48 1.72 7.43 -2.25
C ALA A 48 1.80 6.42 -3.38
N ARG A 49 2.66 5.42 -3.18
CA ARG A 49 2.78 4.25 -4.06
C ARG A 49 2.24 3.03 -3.34
N PHE A 50 1.35 2.29 -4.00
CA PHE A 50 0.84 1.02 -3.51
C PHE A 50 1.95 -0.04 -3.53
N ARG A 51 2.11 -0.77 -2.43
CA ARG A 51 3.11 -1.82 -2.25
C ARG A 51 2.46 -3.04 -1.61
N GLN A 52 3.06 -4.20 -1.85
CA GLN A 52 2.81 -5.40 -1.07
C GLN A 52 4.05 -5.72 -0.24
N ILE A 53 3.86 -5.79 1.07
CA ILE A 53 4.89 -6.11 2.05
C ILE A 53 4.57 -7.42 2.77
N ASN A 54 5.52 -7.91 3.56
CA ASN A 54 5.37 -9.16 4.32
C ASN A 54 5.00 -10.38 3.44
N VAL A 55 5.39 -10.36 2.16
CA VAL A 55 5.15 -11.46 1.23
C VAL A 55 5.77 -12.73 1.82
N GLY A 56 4.98 -13.80 1.94
CA GLY A 56 5.39 -15.07 2.56
C GLY A 56 5.12 -15.19 4.07
N LYS A 57 4.62 -14.15 4.74
CA LYS A 57 4.14 -14.27 6.13
C LYS A 57 2.65 -14.60 6.13
N PRO A 58 2.22 -15.80 6.56
CA PRO A 58 0.80 -16.12 6.59
C PRO A 58 0.08 -15.29 7.67
N ARG A 59 -1.21 -15.00 7.46
CA ARG A 59 -2.11 -14.36 8.43
C ARG A 59 -1.76 -12.91 8.82
N VAL A 60 -1.04 -12.18 7.98
CA VAL A 60 -0.82 -10.72 8.16
C VAL A 60 -1.31 -9.95 6.95
N HIS A 61 -1.62 -8.67 7.12
CA HIS A 61 -1.97 -7.81 6.00
C HIS A 61 -0.71 -7.48 5.17
N HIS A 62 -0.86 -7.52 3.85
CA HIS A 62 0.22 -7.32 2.89
C HIS A 62 0.17 -5.96 2.22
N ASP A 63 -1.02 -5.41 2.03
CA ASP A 63 -1.19 -4.19 1.27
C ASP A 63 -0.78 -2.97 2.12
N ALA A 64 0.07 -2.14 1.53
CA ALA A 64 0.61 -0.93 2.15
C ALA A 64 0.73 0.22 1.14
N LEU A 65 0.84 1.43 1.68
CA LEU A 65 1.23 2.64 0.96
C LEU A 65 2.64 3.04 1.39
N GLU A 66 3.52 3.24 0.41
CA GLU A 66 4.84 3.83 0.56
C GLU A 66 4.76 5.32 0.17
N PHE A 67 5.30 6.18 1.04
CA PHE A 67 5.28 7.63 0.87
C PHE A 67 6.64 8.15 0.36
N PRO A 68 6.71 9.40 -0.15
CA PRO A 68 7.95 9.96 -0.71
C PRO A 68 9.14 10.03 0.24
N ASP A 69 8.89 10.07 1.54
CA ASP A 69 9.91 10.02 2.59
C ASP A 69 10.41 8.60 2.91
N GLY A 70 9.86 7.59 2.24
CA GLY A 70 10.16 6.17 2.43
C GLY A 70 9.35 5.51 3.55
N GLU A 71 8.47 6.25 4.26
CA GLU A 71 7.59 5.64 5.24
C GLU A 71 6.60 4.69 4.55
N THR A 72 6.39 3.51 5.13
CA THR A 72 5.43 2.53 4.62
C THR A 72 4.36 2.22 5.67
N VAL A 73 3.09 2.42 5.31
CA VAL A 73 1.94 2.23 6.21
C VAL A 73 0.97 1.21 5.62
N LEU A 74 0.60 0.21 6.42
CA LEU A 74 -0.42 -0.79 6.04
C LEU A 74 -1.77 -0.11 5.77
N LEU A 75 -2.48 -0.57 4.73
CA LEU A 75 -3.81 -0.04 4.38
C LEU A 75 -4.80 -0.11 5.54
N THR A 76 -4.71 -1.16 6.36
CA THR A 76 -5.56 -1.35 7.54
C THR A 76 -5.39 -0.27 8.61
N ARG A 77 -4.36 0.58 8.51
CA ARG A 77 -4.12 1.71 9.42
C ARG A 77 -4.56 3.05 8.84
N LEU A 78 -4.87 3.13 7.54
CA LEU A 78 -5.34 4.37 6.93
C LEU A 78 -6.72 4.72 7.47
N CYS A 79 -6.98 6.00 7.73
CA CYS A 79 -8.31 6.45 8.10
C CYS A 79 -9.28 6.20 6.93
N GLU A 80 -10.53 5.91 7.26
CA GLU A 80 -11.60 5.80 6.25
C GLU A 80 -11.99 7.20 5.72
N ASP A 81 -12.84 7.21 4.70
CA ASP A 81 -13.37 8.42 4.07
C ASP A 81 -12.29 9.37 3.52
N GLN A 82 -11.23 8.78 2.96
CA GLN A 82 -10.19 9.50 2.22
C GLN A 82 -10.34 9.23 0.73
N HIS A 83 -10.49 10.29 -0.07
CA HIS A 83 -10.57 10.16 -1.52
C HIS A 83 -9.18 10.17 -2.14
N ALA A 84 -8.96 9.21 -3.03
CA ALA A 84 -7.72 9.08 -3.79
C ALA A 84 -8.02 8.91 -5.29
N THR A 85 -7.16 9.47 -6.12
CA THR A 85 -7.16 9.32 -7.57
C THR A 85 -5.94 8.49 -7.97
N VAL A 86 -6.12 7.51 -8.85
CA VAL A 86 -4.99 6.78 -9.45
C VAL A 86 -4.27 7.73 -10.41
N LEU A 87 -3.00 8.00 -10.15
CA LEU A 87 -2.15 8.82 -11.01
C LEU A 87 -1.56 8.00 -12.16
N GLN A 88 -1.02 6.83 -11.82
CA GLN A 88 -0.42 5.93 -12.80
C GLN A 88 -0.48 4.48 -12.34
N LEU A 89 -0.66 3.61 -13.33
CA LEU A 89 -0.44 2.17 -13.18
C LEU A 89 1.07 1.89 -13.23
N PRO A 90 1.54 0.78 -12.66
CA PRO A 90 2.96 0.43 -12.71
C PRO A 90 3.47 0.36 -14.15
N ALA A 91 4.56 1.08 -14.43
CA ALA A 91 5.20 1.13 -15.74
C ALA A 91 5.95 -0.18 -16.04
N SER A 92 5.22 -1.23 -16.45
CA SER A 92 5.72 -2.58 -16.77
C SER A 92 6.46 -3.30 -15.63
N PRO A 93 6.27 -4.61 -15.45
CA PRO A 93 6.63 -5.28 -14.21
C PRO A 93 8.12 -5.63 -14.20
N GLN A 94 8.95 -4.84 -13.51
CA GLN A 94 9.98 -5.49 -12.71
C GLN A 94 9.26 -6.13 -11.53
N LEU A 95 8.90 -7.40 -11.70
CA LEU A 95 8.57 -8.28 -10.58
C LEU A 95 9.69 -8.10 -9.56
N VAL A 96 9.39 -7.41 -8.46
CA VAL A 96 10.27 -7.34 -7.29
C VAL A 96 10.23 -8.70 -6.58
N ASN A 97 10.62 -9.76 -7.30
CA ASN A 97 11.11 -11.00 -6.72
C ASN A 97 12.53 -10.76 -6.20
N ALA A 98 12.66 -9.83 -5.24
CA ALA A 98 13.92 -9.54 -4.57
C ALA A 98 14.24 -10.58 -3.46
N ALA A 99 13.38 -11.58 -3.24
CA ALA A 99 13.59 -12.59 -2.21
C ALA A 99 13.81 -14.04 -2.72
N GLU A 100 13.63 -14.34 -4.02
CA GLU A 100 13.68 -15.75 -4.49
C GLU A 100 14.72 -16.05 -5.57
N ARG A 101 15.40 -15.06 -6.18
CA ARG A 101 16.42 -15.33 -7.20
C ARG A 101 17.85 -15.61 -6.69
N GLN A 102 18.06 -15.73 -5.37
CA GLN A 102 19.40 -15.95 -4.82
C GLN A 102 19.67 -17.38 -4.30
N LYS A 103 18.69 -18.30 -4.37
CA LYS A 103 18.91 -19.72 -4.04
C LYS A 103 18.98 -20.68 -5.23
N SER A 104 18.67 -20.24 -6.46
CA SER A 104 18.71 -21.12 -7.64
C SER A 104 20.03 -21.09 -8.42
N ASN A 105 20.96 -20.17 -8.09
CA ASN A 105 22.23 -20.01 -8.81
C ASN A 105 23.47 -20.53 -8.06
N SER A 106 23.35 -21.17 -6.89
CA SER A 106 24.51 -21.73 -6.16
C SER A 106 24.59 -23.26 -6.13
N LEU A 107 23.85 -23.97 -7.00
CA LEU A 107 24.03 -25.41 -7.20
C LEU A 107 24.26 -25.68 -8.69
N VAL A 108 25.44 -25.31 -9.16
CA VAL A 108 26.01 -25.90 -10.39
C VAL A 108 27.48 -26.23 -10.12
N ARG A 109 27.69 -27.53 -9.89
CA ARG A 109 28.95 -28.30 -9.79
C ARG A 109 29.89 -28.01 -8.63
#